data_AF-A0A382IXH7-F1
#
_entry.id   AF-A0A382IXH7-F1
#
_cell.length_a   1.000
_cell.length_b   1.000
_cell.length_c   1.000
_cell.angle_alpha   90.00
_cell.angle_beta   90.00
_cell.angle_gamma   90.00
#
_symmetry.space_group_name_H-M   'P 1'
#
loop_
_entity.id
_entity.type
_entity.pdbx_description
1 polymer ?
#
loop_
_entity_poly.entity_id
_entity_poly.type
_entity_poly.pdbx_seq_one_letter_code
_entity_poly.pdbx_strand_id
1 'polypeptide(L)' 'PQNNIEKFYKFLLIKTYYRLLLSLLRGPKYAHWNNAEIGSHLEFSRKPNIYERGLFYCLNFFHS' A
#
# COMPACT_ATOMS: atom_id res chain seq x y z
N PRO A 1 4.65 5.81 -14.83
CA PRO A 1 3.46 5.60 -13.96
C PRO A 1 3.02 6.87 -13.20
N GLN A 2 3.95 7.68 -12.64
CA GLN A 2 3.61 8.91 -11.91
C GLN A 2 2.78 9.94 -12.70
N ASN A 3 2.97 10.04 -14.02
CA ASN A 3 2.45 11.14 -14.86
C ASN A 3 0.91 11.22 -15.02
N ASN A 4 0.12 10.34 -14.38
CA ASN A 4 -1.36 10.33 -14.52
C ASN A 4 -2.14 10.36 -13.19
N ILE A 5 -1.47 10.31 -12.03
CA ILE A 5 -2.17 10.29 -10.73
C ILE A 5 -2.89 11.62 -10.44
N GLU A 6 -2.37 12.72 -10.97
CA GLU A 6 -2.91 14.07 -10.76
C GLU A 6 -4.34 14.26 -11.27
N LYS A 7 -4.79 13.40 -12.20
CA LYS A 7 -6.17 13.39 -12.72
C LYS A 7 -7.18 12.91 -11.67
N PHE A 8 -6.74 12.18 -10.66
CA PHE A 8 -7.61 11.67 -9.61
C PHE A 8 -7.74 12.67 -8.46
N TYR A 9 -8.98 12.98 -8.09
CA TYR A 9 -9.27 13.86 -6.97
C TYR A 9 -9.04 13.19 -5.60
N LYS A 10 -9.29 11.87 -5.51
CA LYS A 10 -9.10 11.07 -4.30
C LYS A 10 -8.25 9.83 -4.58
N PHE A 11 -7.11 9.67 -3.90
CA PHE A 11 -6.23 8.50 -4.04
C PHE A 11 -5.39 8.23 -2.78
N LEU A 12 -4.95 6.97 -2.66
CA LEU A 12 -3.82 6.56 -1.83
C LEU A 12 -2.74 5.96 -2.76
N LEU A 13 -1.55 6.55 -2.73
CA LEU A 13 -0.35 6.04 -3.35
C LEU A 13 0.47 5.30 -2.29
N ILE A 14 0.81 4.05 -2.60
CA ILE A 14 1.71 3.23 -1.79
C ILE A 14 2.98 3.03 -2.60
N LYS A 15 4.12 3.48 -2.06
CA LYS A 15 5.43 3.30 -2.67
C LYS A 15 6.24 2.33 -1.82
N THR A 16 6.86 1.37 -2.48
CA THR A 16 7.70 0.35 -1.85
C THR A 16 8.72 -0.20 -2.85
N TYR A 17 9.65 -1.03 -2.38
CA TYR A 17 10.64 -1.69 -3.23
C TYR A 17 9.99 -2.78 -4.08
N TYR A 18 10.41 -2.89 -5.35
CA TYR A 18 9.88 -3.88 -6.30
C TYR A 18 9.90 -5.33 -5.76
N ARG A 19 11.00 -5.75 -5.13
CA ARG A 19 11.12 -7.11 -4.55
C ARG A 19 10.13 -7.36 -3.42
N LEU A 20 9.87 -6.34 -2.59
CA LEU A 20 8.90 -6.44 -1.53
C LEU A 20 7.48 -6.49 -2.09
N LEU A 21 7.15 -5.65 -3.07
CA LEU A 21 5.86 -5.70 -3.77
C LEU A 21 5.59 -7.09 -4.36
N LEU A 22 6.58 -7.69 -5.05
CA LEU A 22 6.45 -9.06 -5.56
C LEU A 22 6.18 -10.07 -4.44
N SER A 23 6.86 -9.94 -3.30
CA SER A 23 6.66 -10.85 -2.17
C SER A 23 5.27 -10.68 -1.55
N LEU A 24 4.81 -9.44 -1.39
CA LEU A 24 3.49 -9.08 -0.88
C LEU A 24 2.34 -9.59 -1.78
N LEU A 25 2.53 -9.60 -3.10
CA LEU A 25 1.54 -10.11 -4.06
C LEU A 25 1.55 -11.63 -4.21
N ARG A 26 2.63 -12.31 -3.77
CA ARG A 26 2.69 -13.79 -3.74
C ARG A 26 2.03 -14.40 -2.50
N GLY A 27 1.58 -13.56 -1.57
CA GLY A 27 0.83 -13.94 -0.39
C GLY A 27 1.67 -14.23 0.86
N PRO A 28 1.02 -14.68 1.96
CA PRO A 28 1.54 -14.60 3.32
C PRO A 28 2.77 -15.46 3.57
N LYS A 29 2.97 -16.52 2.76
CA LYS A 29 4.18 -17.35 2.81
C LYS A 29 5.46 -16.54 2.55
N TYR A 30 5.37 -15.42 1.83
CA TYR A 30 6.51 -14.61 1.41
C TYR A 30 6.58 -13.26 2.14
N ALA A 31 5.45 -12.56 2.27
CA ALA A 31 5.36 -11.32 3.02
C ALA A 31 3.91 -11.01 3.39
N HIS A 32 3.72 -10.25 4.49
CA HIS A 32 2.41 -9.75 4.92
C HIS A 32 2.37 -8.22 4.78
N TRP A 33 1.26 -7.69 4.27
CA TRP A 33 1.04 -6.25 4.17
C TRP A 33 1.05 -5.56 5.53
N ASN A 34 0.45 -6.19 6.55
CA ASN A 34 0.48 -5.70 7.93
C ASN A 34 1.91 -5.54 8.47
N ASN A 35 2.76 -6.55 8.26
CA ASN A 35 4.16 -6.49 8.69
C ASN A 35 4.96 -5.44 7.90
N ALA A 36 4.65 -5.26 6.60
CA ALA A 36 5.29 -4.23 5.79
C ALA A 36 4.87 -2.81 6.21
N GLU A 37 3.61 -2.61 6.61
CA GLU A 37 3.12 -1.34 7.16
C GLU A 37 3.78 -1.05 8.52
N ILE A 38 3.69 -1.97 9.49
CA ILE A 38 4.28 -1.81 10.83
C ILE A 38 5.80 -1.62 10.74
N GLY A 39 6.47 -2.36 9.85
CA GLY A 39 7.90 -2.27 9.59
C GLY A 39 8.34 -1.03 8.83
N SER A 40 7.43 -0.10 8.50
CA SER A 40 7.73 1.13 7.75
C SER A 40 8.37 0.88 6.37
N HIS A 41 8.04 -0.25 5.73
CA HIS A 41 8.50 -0.58 4.38
C HIS A 41 7.58 -0.04 3.28
N LEU A 42 6.47 0.60 3.67
CA LEU A 42 5.49 1.23 2.79
C LEU A 42 5.50 2.74 3.03
N GLU A 43 5.70 3.52 1.98
CA GLU A 43 5.56 4.97 2.00
C GLU A 43 4.17 5.33 1.45
N PHE A 44 3.37 6.03 2.25
CA PHE A 44 2.00 6.40 1.91
C PHE A 44 1.90 7.89 1.55
N SER A 45 1.33 8.18 0.39
CA SER A 45 0.93 9.54 0.00
C SER A 45 -0.54 9.54 -0.40
N ARG A 46 -1.32 10.50 0.07
CA ARG A 46 -2.78 10.51 -0.12
C ARG A 46 -3.30 11.91 -0.40
N LYS A 47 -4.30 11.97 -1.27
CA LYS A 47 -5.05 13.17 -1.60
C LYS A 47 -6.55 12.85 -1.49
N PRO A 48 -7.34 13.62 -0.73
CA PRO A 48 -6.91 14.53 0.33
C PRO A 48 -6.15 13.78 1.44
N ASN A 49 -5.48 14.51 2.34
CA ASN A 49 -4.71 13.93 3.44
C ASN A 49 -5.60 13.38 4.57
N ILE A 50 -6.52 12.46 4.26
CA ILE A 50 -7.49 11.86 5.17
C ILE A 50 -7.13 10.39 5.39
N TYR A 51 -7.03 9.97 6.65
CA TYR A 51 -6.81 8.58 7.01
C TYR A 51 -8.12 7.79 6.98
N GLU A 52 -8.22 6.84 6.06
CA GLU A 52 -9.38 5.96 5.89
C GLU A 52 -9.12 4.62 6.55
N ARG A 53 -9.47 4.48 7.85
CA ARG A 53 -9.14 3.29 8.65
C ARG A 53 -9.58 1.96 8.01
N GLY A 54 -10.76 1.93 7.39
CA GLY A 54 -11.27 0.73 6.73
C GLY A 54 -10.40 0.29 5.54
N LEU A 55 -9.81 1.26 4.82
CA LEU A 55 -8.95 0.96 3.69
C LEU A 55 -7.61 0.35 4.14
N PHE A 56 -7.01 0.88 5.20
CA PHE A 56 -5.79 0.29 5.80
C PHE A 56 -6.08 -1.06 6.44
N TYR A 57 -7.25 -1.23 7.06
CA TYR A 57 -7.68 -2.54 7.56
C TYR A 57 -7.77 -3.56 6.42
N CYS A 58 -8.39 -3.23 5.28
CA CYS A 58 -8.45 -4.12 4.12
C CYS A 58 -7.05 -4.43 3.57
N LEU A 59 -6.14 -3.45 3.56
CA LEU A 59 -4.76 -3.64 3.10
C LEU A 59 -4.03 -4.72 3.91
N ASN A 60 -4.24 -4.78 5.22
CA ASN A 60 -3.61 -5.78 6.09
C ASN A 60 -3.90 -7.23 5.70
N PHE A 61 -5.05 -7.49 5.07
CA PHE A 61 -5.48 -8.81 4.62
C PHE A 61 -5.39 -9.00 3.10
N PHE A 62 -4.83 -8.01 2.39
CA PHE A 62 -4.70 -8.10 0.94
C PHE A 62 -3.73 -9.23 0.58
N HIS A 63 -4.14 -10.13 -0.33
CA HIS A 63 -3.38 -11.34 -0.66
C HIS A 63 -3.01 -12.24 0.55
N SER A 64 -3.75 -12.18 1.66
CA SER A 64 -3.60 -13.12 2.80
C SER A 64 -4.25 -14.48 2.53
#